data_AF-A0A536U6S4-F1
#
_entry.id   AF-A0A536U6S4-F1
#
_cell.length_a   1.000
_cell.length_b   1.000
_cell.length_c   1.000
_cell.angle_alpha   90.00
_cell.angle_beta   90.00
_cell.angle_gamma   90.00
#
_symmetry.space_group_name_H-M   'P 1'
#
loop_
_entity.id
_entity.type
_entity.pdbx_description
1 polymer ?
#
loop_
_entity_poly.entity_id
_entity_poly.type
_entity_poly.pdbx_seq_one_letter_code
_entity_poly.pdbx_strand_id
1 'polypeptide(L)' 'PAQRGPLTVMARASNRAGATQTFDLILNPAGYHHNVVQRIALNVA' A
#
# COMPACT_ATOMS: atom_id res chain seq x y z
N PRO A 1 5.82 -6.07 -17.13
CA PRO A 1 4.79 -5.03 -17.38
C PRO A 1 4.73 -4.71 -18.87
N ALA A 2 3.59 -4.97 -19.52
CA ALA A 2 3.44 -4.78 -20.97
C ALA A 2 2.97 -3.37 -21.36
N GLN A 3 2.54 -2.55 -20.39
CA GLN A 3 2.06 -1.19 -20.62
C GLN A 3 3.15 -0.17 -20.26
N ARG A 4 3.47 0.71 -21.20
CA ARG A 4 4.31 1.90 -20.99
C ARG A 4 3.46 3.03 -20.40
N GLY A 5 4.11 3.98 -19.73
CA GLY A 5 3.47 5.15 -19.12
C GLY A 5 3.27 5.04 -17.61
N PRO A 6 2.44 5.93 -17.01
CA PRO A 6 2.26 6.01 -15.58
C PRO A 6 1.51 4.79 -15.04
N LEU A 7 2.05 4.19 -13.97
CA LEU A 7 1.47 3.06 -13.26
C LEU A 7 1.53 3.31 -11.76
N THR A 8 0.43 3.08 -11.05
CA THR A 8 0.46 3.03 -9.58
C THR A 8 0.42 1.59 -9.13
N VAL A 9 1.42 1.17 -8.36
CA VAL A 9 1.48 -0.16 -7.75
C VAL A 9 1.33 -0.09 -6.24
N MET A 10 0.84 -1.18 -5.67
CA MET A 10 0.59 -1.34 -4.23
C MET A 10 1.01 -2.75 -3.81
N ALA A 11 1.44 -2.90 -2.56
CA ALA A 11 1.69 -4.20 -1.96
C ALA A 11 0.84 -4.38 -0.70
N ARG A 12 0.08 -5.48 -0.64
CA ARG A 12 -0.75 -5.85 0.51
C ARG A 12 -0.39 -7.25 0.99
N ALA A 13 0.16 -7.32 2.19
CA ALA A 13 0.52 -8.56 2.86
C ALA A 13 -0.62 -9.09 3.74
N SER A 14 -0.64 -10.41 3.92
CA SER A 14 -1.41 -11.09 4.95
C SER A 14 -0.50 -12.05 5.71
N ASN A 15 -0.85 -12.36 6.95
CA ASN A 15 -0.17 -13.39 7.74
C ASN A 15 -1.08 -14.61 7.97
N ARG A 16 -0.53 -15.69 8.55
CA ARG A 16 -1.27 -16.93 8.82
C ARG A 16 -2.47 -16.75 9.76
N ALA A 17 -2.45 -15.72 10.61
CA ALA A 17 -3.54 -15.39 11.52
C ALA A 17 -4.66 -14.56 10.85
N GLY A 18 -4.53 -14.23 9.57
CA GLY A 18 -5.52 -13.47 8.81
C GLY A 18 -5.40 -11.95 8.93
N ALA A 19 -4.41 -11.44 9.68
CA ALA A 19 -4.18 -10.01 9.74
C ALA A 19 -3.60 -9.49 8.42
N THR A 20 -3.99 -8.27 8.05
CA THR A 20 -3.58 -7.59 6.81
C THR A 20 -3.54 -6.07 7.01
N GLN A 21 -3.13 -5.36 5.96
CA GLN A 21 -3.08 -3.90 5.89
C GLN A 21 -4.45 -3.31 5.48
N THR A 22 -4.70 -2.07 5.88
CA THR A 22 -5.88 -1.28 5.47
C THR A 22 -5.59 -0.48 4.21
N PHE A 23 -6.64 -0.15 3.44
CA PHE A 23 -6.52 0.75 2.29
C PHE A 23 -6.57 2.23 2.69
N ASP A 24 -7.26 2.52 3.79
CA ASP A 24 -7.36 3.86 4.35
C ASP A 24 -6.50 3.98 5.61
N LEU A 25 -5.92 5.16 5.82
CA LEU A 25 -5.19 5.48 7.02
C LEU A 25 -6.14 5.60 8.21
N ILE A 26 -5.94 4.76 9.23
CA ILE A 26 -6.61 4.92 10.52
C ILE A 26 -5.76 5.86 11.36
N LEU A 27 -6.22 7.10 11.51
CA LEU A 27 -5.53 8.13 12.28
C LEU A 27 -5.56 7.84 13.78
N ASN A 28 -4.47 8.17 14.46
CA ASN A 28 -4.43 8.31 15.91
C ASN A 28 -3.59 9.56 16.25
N PRO A 29 -3.89 10.26 17.37
CA PRO A 29 -3.21 11.52 17.71
C PRO A 29 -1.69 11.42 17.81
N ALA A 30 -1.16 10.24 18.15
CA ALA A 30 0.28 10.02 18.33
C ALA A 30 1.00 9.55 17.05
N GLY A 31 0.26 9.21 15.99
CA GLY A 31 0.82 8.77 14.70
C GLY A 31 1.45 7.37 14.68
N TYR A 32 1.15 6.51 15.65
CA TYR A 32 1.80 5.19 15.75
C TYR A 32 1.09 4.08 14.96
N HIS A 33 1.84 3.02 14.64
CA HIS A 33 1.34 1.75 14.10
C HIS A 33 0.52 1.81 12.81
N HIS A 34 0.70 2.86 12.00
CA HIS A 34 0.09 2.88 10.68
C HIS A 34 0.67 1.77 9.80
N ASN A 35 -0.20 0.94 9.25
CA ASN A 35 0.15 -0.14 8.34
C ASN A 35 -0.60 -0.02 6.99
N VAL A 36 -1.12 1.16 6.67
CA VAL A 36 -1.85 1.43 5.41
C VAL A 36 -1.03 0.96 4.20
N VAL A 37 -1.72 0.39 3.20
CA VAL A 37 -1.10 -0.02 1.94
C VAL A 37 -0.46 1.18 1.25
N GLN A 38 0.85 1.08 0.98
CA GLN A 38 1.62 2.12 0.30
C GLN A 38 1.31 2.12 -1.20
N ARG A 39 1.19 3.32 -1.77
CA ARG A 39 0.98 3.54 -3.21
C ARG A 39 2.26 4.10 -3.80
N ILE A 40 2.82 3.41 -4.80
CA ILE A 40 4.04 3.83 -5.49
C ILE A 40 3.68 4.18 -6.92
N ALA A 41 3.90 5.43 -7.32
CA ALA A 41 3.78 5.87 -8.71
C ALA A 41 5.08 5.59 -9.45
N LEU A 42 4.98 4.89 -10.57
CA LEU A 42 6.07 4.54 -11.47
C LEU A 42 5.77 5.12 -12.85
N ASN A 43 6.80 5.54 -13.58
CA ASN A 43 6.69 5.80 -15.00
C ASN A 43 7.48 4.72 -15.75
N VAL A 44 6.78 3.87 -16.50
CA VAL A 44 7.38 2.74 -17.22
C VAL A 44 7.76 3.21 -18.63
N ALA A 45 9.06 3.29 -18.90
CA ALA A 45 9.59 3.74 -20.19
C ALA A 45 9.37 2.72 -21.31
#